data_AF-T1IHP2-F1
#
_entry.id   AF-T1IHP2-F1
#
_cell.length_a   1.000
_cell.length_b   1.000
_cell.length_c   1.000
_cell.angle_alpha   90.00
_cell.angle_beta   90.00
_cell.angle_gamma   90.00
#
_symmetry.space_group_name_H-M   'P 1'
#
loop_
_entity.id
_entity.type
_entity.pdbx_description
1 polymer ?
#
loop_
_entity_poly.entity_id
_entity_poly.type
_entity_poly.pdbx_seq_one_letter_code
_entity_poly.pdbx_strand_id
1 'polypeptide(L)'
;MSSMTFGQKNFTPKAPDKGSFPLDHAGECKKFMVKYMHCLQDKDNINTDCRTQAKDYLECRMEKQLMAKEDWKKLETGAKGRKQLSHEEAIDLFNKTLSGLMKSDPLLSDLPSSVTLDEVNSQIALEYGQAMTVNVIKTNGQVYPIVVEQKATVLDLKHAIKRHVTLKQSRDGDLTPISWKYIWRTFWLYFDGQKLMEDKKKLKEYGIHNRAEVTFIKQLKEK
;
A
#
# COMPACT_ATOMS: atom_id res chain seq x y z
N MET A 1 -16.28 -10.89 -42.64
CA MET A 1 -16.28 -10.14 -41.37
C MET A 1 -17.31 -10.78 -40.46
N SER A 2 -16.88 -11.65 -39.54
CA SER A 2 -17.78 -12.36 -38.63
C SER A 2 -17.94 -11.56 -37.34
N SER A 3 -19.15 -11.03 -37.12
CA SER A 3 -19.55 -10.33 -35.91
C SER A 3 -19.70 -11.34 -34.77
N MET A 4 -18.88 -11.23 -33.73
CA MET A 4 -19.07 -12.00 -32.49
C MET A 4 -20.09 -11.28 -31.60
N THR A 5 -21.34 -11.72 -31.64
CA THR A 5 -22.35 -11.33 -30.65
C THR A 5 -22.11 -12.12 -29.35
N PHE A 6 -21.35 -11.53 -28.43
CA PHE A 6 -21.26 -12.01 -27.06
C PHE A 6 -22.66 -12.00 -26.43
N GLY A 7 -23.08 -13.16 -25.93
CA GLY A 7 -24.36 -13.32 -25.22
C GLY A 7 -24.47 -12.32 -24.08
N GLN A 8 -25.28 -11.28 -24.29
CA GLN A 8 -25.64 -10.33 -23.26
C GLN A 8 -26.48 -11.10 -22.24
N LYS A 9 -25.89 -11.36 -21.05
CA LYS A 9 -26.68 -11.81 -19.90
C LYS A 9 -27.83 -10.83 -19.73
N ASN A 10 -29.06 -11.33 -19.71
CA ASN A 10 -30.24 -10.51 -19.43
C ASN A 10 -30.00 -9.78 -18.09
N PHE A 11 -29.75 -8.48 -18.16
CA PHE A 11 -29.74 -7.63 -16.99
C PHE A 11 -31.19 -7.55 -16.52
N THR A 12 -31.55 -8.33 -15.52
CA THR A 12 -32.81 -8.15 -14.80
C THR A 12 -32.58 -7.01 -13.82
N PRO A 13 -33.02 -5.77 -14.12
CA PRO A 13 -32.86 -4.66 -13.20
C PRO A 13 -33.57 -5.01 -11.90
N LYS A 14 -32.80 -5.15 -10.81
CA LYS A 14 -33.39 -5.22 -9.48
C LYS A 14 -33.98 -3.84 -9.21
N ALA A 15 -35.28 -3.78 -8.94
CA ALA A 15 -35.92 -2.52 -8.59
C ALA A 15 -35.15 -1.88 -7.42
N PRO A 16 -34.89 -0.56 -7.44
CA PRO A 16 -34.27 0.12 -6.32
C PRO A 16 -35.05 -0.19 -5.04
N ASP A 17 -34.36 -0.51 -3.94
CA ASP A 17 -34.98 -0.98 -2.70
C ASP A 17 -36.02 0.00 -2.13
N LYS A 18 -35.98 1.28 -2.56
CA LYS A 18 -36.91 2.33 -2.15
C LYS A 18 -37.83 2.84 -3.28
N GLY A 19 -37.90 2.12 -4.40
CA GLY A 19 -38.64 2.51 -5.59
C GLY A 19 -37.94 3.59 -6.43
N SER A 20 -38.43 3.81 -7.65
CA SER A 20 -38.02 4.92 -8.50
C SER A 20 -38.63 6.22 -7.95
N PHE A 21 -37.90 6.91 -7.07
CA PHE A 21 -38.36 8.18 -6.50
C PHE A 21 -38.70 9.21 -7.59
N PRO A 22 -39.81 9.95 -7.45
CA PRO A 22 -40.13 11.05 -8.36
C PRO A 22 -39.01 12.09 -8.38
N LEU A 23 -38.56 12.48 -9.59
CA LEU A 23 -37.65 13.60 -9.74
C LEU A 23 -38.40 14.92 -9.49
N ASP A 24 -37.70 15.90 -8.91
CA ASP A 24 -38.22 17.26 -8.69
C ASP A 24 -38.28 18.06 -10.01
N HIS A 25 -39.12 17.62 -10.94
CA HIS A 25 -39.24 18.22 -12.26
C HIS A 25 -39.79 19.66 -12.21
N ALA A 26 -40.69 19.93 -11.27
CA ALA A 26 -41.26 21.26 -11.06
C ALA A 26 -40.34 22.19 -10.24
N GLY A 27 -39.24 21.67 -9.69
CA GLY A 27 -38.27 22.44 -8.91
C GLY A 27 -38.81 22.94 -7.57
N GLU A 28 -39.76 22.23 -6.97
CA GLU A 28 -40.42 22.60 -5.70
C GLU A 28 -39.42 22.72 -4.54
N CYS A 29 -38.37 21.90 -4.55
CA CYS A 29 -37.32 21.91 -3.53
C CYS A 29 -36.01 22.55 -4.00
N LYS A 30 -36.00 23.17 -5.19
CA LYS A 30 -34.81 23.80 -5.79
C LYS A 30 -34.18 24.86 -4.88
N LYS A 31 -34.97 25.65 -4.16
CA LYS A 31 -34.48 26.68 -3.23
C LYS A 31 -33.61 26.08 -2.11
N PHE A 32 -34.05 24.99 -1.52
CA PHE A 32 -33.33 24.30 -0.44
C PHE A 32 -32.12 23.56 -1.00
N MET A 33 -32.25 22.95 -2.18
CA MET A 33 -31.15 22.31 -2.91
C MET A 33 -30.00 23.29 -3.13
N VAL A 34 -30.29 24.48 -3.68
CA VAL A 34 -29.27 25.50 -3.98
C VAL A 34 -28.54 25.96 -2.71
N LYS A 35 -29.27 26.18 -1.60
CA LYS A 35 -28.66 26.52 -0.30
C LYS A 35 -27.70 25.44 0.20
N TYR A 36 -28.10 24.17 0.06
CA TYR A 36 -27.26 23.05 0.44
C TYR A 36 -26.00 22.94 -0.45
N MET A 37 -26.15 23.10 -1.77
CA MET A 37 -25.04 23.09 -2.70
C MET A 37 -24.05 24.24 -2.46
N HIS A 38 -24.54 25.44 -2.14
CA HIS A 38 -23.67 26.55 -1.73
C HIS A 38 -22.88 26.22 -0.47
N CYS A 39 -23.53 25.66 0.56
CA CYS A 39 -22.83 25.24 1.76
C CYS A 39 -21.72 24.23 1.46
N LEU A 40 -21.99 23.22 0.61
CA LEU A 40 -20.97 22.24 0.22
C LEU A 40 -19.79 22.90 -0.50
N GLN A 41 -20.07 23.84 -1.41
CA GLN A 41 -19.01 24.57 -2.11
C GLN A 41 -18.15 25.39 -1.15
N ASP A 42 -18.77 26.06 -0.17
CA ASP A 42 -18.08 26.89 0.82
C ASP A 42 -17.28 26.08 1.86
N LYS A 43 -17.56 24.77 1.98
CA LYS A 43 -16.96 23.85 2.97
C LYS A 43 -16.17 22.73 2.33
N ASP A 44 -15.62 22.93 1.13
CA ASP A 44 -14.78 21.95 0.43
C ASP A 44 -15.44 20.56 0.27
N ASN A 45 -16.75 20.54 0.02
CA ASN A 45 -17.59 19.35 -0.08
C ASN A 45 -17.69 18.51 1.21
N ILE A 46 -17.41 19.09 2.37
CA ILE A 46 -17.58 18.45 3.67
C ILE A 46 -19.07 18.46 4.05
N ASN A 47 -19.75 17.33 3.85
CA ASN A 47 -21.18 17.18 4.15
C ASN A 47 -21.54 17.40 5.63
N THR A 48 -20.64 17.06 6.56
CA THR A 48 -20.91 17.16 8.01
C THR A 48 -21.21 18.56 8.48
N ASP A 49 -20.65 19.56 7.81
CA ASP A 49 -20.78 20.97 8.18
C ASP A 49 -22.06 21.59 7.59
N CYS A 50 -22.68 20.90 6.63
CA CYS A 50 -23.89 21.32 5.91
C CYS A 50 -25.14 20.52 6.31
N ARG A 51 -25.10 19.88 7.49
CA ARG A 51 -26.19 19.03 7.99
C ARG A 51 -27.54 19.74 8.07
N THR A 52 -27.54 21.02 8.47
CA THR A 52 -28.77 21.82 8.56
C THR A 52 -29.41 22.02 7.19
N GLN A 53 -28.61 22.44 6.20
CA GLN A 53 -29.08 22.69 4.84
C GLN A 53 -29.48 21.39 4.14
N ALA A 54 -28.76 20.29 4.41
CA ALA A 54 -29.11 18.96 3.95
C ALA A 54 -30.46 18.51 4.54
N LYS A 55 -30.69 18.76 5.84
CA LYS A 55 -31.96 18.47 6.51
C LYS A 55 -33.12 19.22 5.85
N ASP A 56 -33.01 20.54 5.69
CA ASP A 56 -34.07 21.35 5.08
C ASP A 56 -34.42 20.87 3.65
N TYR A 57 -33.41 20.48 2.88
CA TYR A 57 -33.62 19.95 1.53
C TYR A 57 -34.35 18.59 1.53
N LEU A 58 -33.94 17.68 2.40
CA LEU A 58 -34.57 16.37 2.54
C LEU A 58 -35.99 16.50 3.12
N GLU A 59 -36.21 17.44 4.04
CA GLU A 59 -37.53 17.74 4.61
C GLU A 59 -38.52 18.16 3.53
N CYS A 60 -38.14 19.13 2.69
CA CYS A 60 -38.95 19.55 1.56
C CYS A 60 -39.32 18.38 0.65
N ARG A 61 -38.36 17.50 0.33
CA ARG A 61 -38.62 16.36 -0.55
C ARG A 61 -39.57 15.35 0.10
N MET A 62 -39.50 15.14 1.41
CA MET A 62 -40.41 14.26 2.15
C MET A 62 -41.84 14.82 2.21
N GLU A 63 -41.99 16.12 2.43
CA GLU A 63 -43.28 16.80 2.45
C GLU A 63 -43.96 16.77 1.07
N LYS A 64 -43.17 17.00 0.02
CA LYS A 64 -43.63 17.02 -1.38
C LYS A 64 -43.78 15.64 -2.02
N GLN A 65 -43.59 14.56 -1.26
CA GLN A 65 -43.65 13.19 -1.76
C GLN A 65 -42.64 12.92 -2.91
N LEU A 66 -41.57 13.70 -2.98
CA LEU A 66 -40.42 13.54 -3.89
C LEU A 66 -39.37 12.58 -3.31
N MET A 67 -39.64 12.05 -2.11
CA MET A 67 -38.97 10.92 -1.48
C MET A 67 -39.89 10.29 -0.41
N ALA A 68 -39.60 9.05 -0.02
CA ALA A 68 -40.28 8.38 1.08
C ALA A 68 -39.97 9.11 2.40
N LYS A 69 -40.99 9.25 3.26
CA LYS A 69 -40.82 9.81 4.60
C LYS A 69 -39.96 8.86 5.44
N GLU A 70 -38.93 9.40 6.07
CA GLU A 70 -38.08 8.69 7.02
C GLU A 70 -37.95 9.47 8.33
N ASP A 71 -37.79 8.74 9.43
CA ASP A 71 -37.54 9.36 10.72
C ASP A 71 -36.15 10.02 10.74
N TRP A 72 -36.09 11.27 11.17
CA TRP A 72 -34.82 11.99 11.33
C TRP A 72 -33.84 11.28 12.24
N LYS A 73 -34.33 10.54 13.24
CA LYS A 73 -33.47 9.69 14.09
C LYS A 73 -32.72 8.67 13.24
N LYS A 74 -33.34 8.04 12.24
CA LYS A 74 -32.72 7.06 11.35
C LYS A 74 -31.71 7.71 10.39
N LEU A 75 -32.03 8.89 9.86
CA LEU A 75 -31.14 9.68 8.99
C LEU A 75 -29.94 10.26 9.75
N GLU A 76 -30.11 10.63 11.03
CA GLU A 76 -29.04 11.10 11.92
C GLU A 76 -28.20 9.97 12.52
N THR A 77 -28.72 8.74 12.62
CA THR A 77 -28.00 7.58 13.19
C THR A 77 -26.82 7.08 12.35
N GLY A 78 -26.55 7.69 11.20
CA GLY A 78 -25.24 7.60 10.57
C GLY A 78 -24.11 8.23 11.40
N ALA A 79 -24.43 9.17 12.30
CA ALA A 79 -23.47 10.02 13.01
C ALA A 79 -23.59 10.02 14.55
N LYS A 80 -24.64 9.45 15.15
CA LYS A 80 -24.78 9.38 16.62
C LYS A 80 -24.34 8.01 17.13
N GLY A 81 -23.15 7.96 17.73
CA GLY A 81 -22.70 6.85 18.58
C GLY A 81 -21.52 6.02 18.06
N ARG A 82 -21.00 6.27 16.85
CA ARG A 82 -19.64 5.82 16.52
C ARG A 82 -18.69 6.87 17.05
N LYS A 83 -17.92 6.54 18.11
CA LYS A 83 -16.71 7.29 18.46
C LYS A 83 -15.93 7.40 17.14
N GLN A 84 -15.80 8.62 16.61
CA GLN A 84 -15.03 8.82 15.39
C GLN A 84 -13.59 8.51 15.77
N LEU A 85 -13.18 7.27 15.51
CA LEU A 85 -11.80 6.86 15.74
C LEU A 85 -10.94 7.78 14.90
N SER A 86 -9.88 8.32 15.49
CA SER A 86 -8.88 9.02 14.72
C SER A 86 -8.33 8.05 13.66
N HIS A 87 -7.77 8.58 12.57
CA HIS A 87 -7.14 7.74 11.57
C HIS A 87 -6.07 6.84 12.21
N GLU A 88 -5.32 7.39 13.18
CA GLU A 88 -4.32 6.66 13.96
C GLU A 88 -4.93 5.54 14.81
N GLU A 89 -6.02 5.80 15.53
CA GLU A 89 -6.72 4.78 16.32
C GLU A 89 -7.29 3.66 15.43
N ALA A 90 -7.80 4.01 14.26
CA ALA A 90 -8.32 3.04 13.29
C ALA A 90 -7.20 2.19 12.68
N ILE A 91 -6.05 2.79 12.34
CA ILE A 91 -4.88 2.07 11.86
C ILE A 91 -4.30 1.16 12.94
N ASP A 92 -4.21 1.61 14.20
CA ASP A 92 -3.72 0.79 15.31
C ASP A 92 -4.61 -0.43 15.55
N LEU A 93 -5.94 -0.22 15.61
CA LEU A 93 -6.91 -1.30 15.74
C LEU A 93 -6.79 -2.30 14.58
N PHE A 94 -6.72 -1.80 13.35
CA PHE A 94 -6.59 -2.65 12.17
C PHE A 94 -5.30 -3.47 12.20
N ASN A 95 -4.15 -2.84 12.44
CA ASN A 95 -2.85 -3.53 12.49
C ASN A 95 -2.80 -4.58 13.60
N LYS A 96 -3.42 -4.30 14.75
CA LYS A 96 -3.52 -5.24 15.86
C LYS A 96 -4.39 -6.45 15.51
N THR A 97 -5.57 -6.23 14.92
CA THR A 97 -6.44 -7.33 14.46
C THR A 97 -5.78 -8.14 13.35
N LEU A 98 -5.18 -7.48 12.36
CA LEU A 98 -4.49 -8.13 11.26
C LEU A 98 -3.30 -8.98 11.76
N SER A 99 -2.48 -8.42 12.66
CA SER A 99 -1.38 -9.18 13.29
C SER A 99 -1.87 -10.39 14.08
N GLY A 100 -3.06 -10.30 14.69
CA GLY A 100 -3.71 -11.44 15.34
C GLY A 100 -4.08 -12.54 14.35
N LEU A 101 -4.78 -12.16 13.27
CA LEU A 101 -5.22 -13.07 12.21
C LEU A 101 -4.05 -13.75 11.51
N MET A 102 -2.99 -13.01 11.18
CA MET A 102 -1.79 -13.56 10.54
C MET A 102 -1.06 -14.59 11.41
N LYS A 103 -1.16 -14.48 12.74
CA LYS A 103 -0.56 -15.44 13.67
C LYS A 103 -1.44 -16.66 13.95
N SER A 104 -2.76 -16.49 13.90
CA SER A 104 -3.71 -17.55 14.28
C SER A 104 -4.19 -18.40 13.11
N ASP A 105 -4.17 -17.86 11.89
CA ASP A 105 -4.62 -18.59 10.69
C ASP A 105 -3.48 -19.45 10.12
N PRO A 106 -3.63 -20.79 10.07
CA PRO A 106 -2.62 -21.69 9.50
C PRO A 106 -2.28 -21.42 8.02
N LEU A 107 -3.17 -20.77 7.27
CA LEU A 107 -2.92 -20.39 5.88
C LEU A 107 -2.12 -19.09 5.76
N LEU A 108 -2.05 -18.29 6.82
CA LEU A 108 -1.44 -16.96 6.80
C LEU A 108 -0.15 -16.87 7.63
N SER A 109 0.29 -17.97 8.26
CA SER A 109 1.49 -18.01 9.11
C SER A 109 2.78 -17.63 8.38
N ASP A 110 2.81 -17.81 7.06
CA ASP A 110 4.00 -17.62 6.24
C ASP A 110 4.11 -16.19 5.70
N LEU A 111 3.09 -15.34 5.93
CA LEU A 111 3.10 -13.96 5.48
C LEU A 111 3.88 -13.07 6.47
N PRO A 112 4.83 -12.25 5.99
CA PRO A 112 5.57 -11.36 6.87
C PRO A 112 4.65 -10.26 7.43
N SER A 113 4.76 -10.02 8.73
CA SER A 113 3.93 -9.06 9.49
C SER A 113 4.03 -7.61 9.02
N SER A 114 5.12 -7.25 8.34
CA SER A 114 5.33 -5.93 7.74
C SER A 114 5.96 -6.06 6.36
N VAL A 115 5.13 -6.00 5.32
CA VAL A 115 5.58 -5.89 3.93
C VAL A 115 5.90 -4.44 3.63
N THR A 116 7.03 -4.17 2.99
CA THR A 116 7.40 -2.82 2.53
C THR A 116 7.05 -2.63 1.05
N LEU A 117 6.73 -1.40 0.64
CA LEU A 117 6.48 -1.09 -0.77
C LEU A 117 7.68 -1.42 -1.65
N ASP A 118 8.90 -1.20 -1.13
CA ASP A 118 10.15 -1.58 -1.77
C ASP A 118 10.22 -3.09 -2.08
N GLU A 119 9.80 -3.94 -1.14
CA GLU A 119 9.79 -5.39 -1.29
C GLU A 119 8.78 -5.83 -2.36
N VAL A 120 7.57 -5.26 -2.35
CA VAL A 120 6.55 -5.53 -3.37
C VAL A 120 7.04 -5.11 -4.76
N ASN A 121 7.57 -3.89 -4.89
CA ASN A 121 8.11 -3.40 -6.16
C ASN A 121 9.30 -4.25 -6.64
N SER A 122 10.13 -4.74 -5.73
CA SER A 122 11.26 -5.61 -6.06
C SER A 122 10.78 -6.96 -6.61
N GLN A 123 9.71 -7.54 -6.04
CA GLN A 123 9.13 -8.80 -6.55
C GLN A 123 8.50 -8.59 -7.92
N ILE A 124 7.72 -7.52 -8.08
CA ILE A 124 7.13 -7.15 -9.38
C ILE A 124 8.22 -6.99 -10.45
N ALA A 125 9.33 -6.30 -10.11
CA ALA A 125 10.44 -6.11 -11.03
C ALA A 125 11.15 -7.42 -11.40
N LEU A 126 11.20 -8.43 -10.51
CA LEU A 126 11.71 -9.76 -10.83
C LEU A 126 10.80 -10.48 -11.82
N GLU A 127 9.48 -10.47 -11.57
CA GLU A 127 8.49 -11.11 -12.46
C GLU A 127 8.51 -10.51 -13.87
N TYR A 128 8.67 -9.19 -13.99
CA TYR A 128 8.81 -8.52 -15.29
C TYR A 128 10.23 -8.58 -15.88
N GLY A 129 11.19 -9.25 -15.24
CA GLY A 129 12.58 -9.38 -15.73
C GLY A 129 13.39 -8.08 -15.69
N GLN A 130 12.92 -7.07 -14.95
CA GLN A 130 13.57 -5.76 -14.78
C GLN A 130 14.58 -5.73 -13.64
N ALA A 131 14.52 -6.72 -12.75
CA ALA A 131 15.47 -6.94 -11.67
C ALA A 131 16.26 -8.24 -11.84
N MET A 132 17.30 -8.38 -11.03
CA MET A 132 18.07 -9.61 -10.87
C MET A 132 18.33 -9.87 -9.39
N THR A 133 18.48 -11.13 -9.03
CA THR A 133 18.89 -11.55 -7.70
C THR A 133 20.40 -11.72 -7.66
N VAL A 134 21.06 -11.13 -6.68
CA VAL A 134 22.49 -11.30 -6.38
C VAL A 134 22.59 -12.00 -5.03
N ASN A 135 23.24 -13.17 -5.00
CA ASN A 135 23.40 -13.98 -3.80
C ASN A 135 24.61 -13.46 -3.01
N VAL A 136 24.35 -12.73 -1.93
CA VAL A 136 25.40 -12.17 -1.08
C VAL A 136 25.73 -13.15 0.04
N ILE A 137 26.92 -13.75 -0.02
CA ILE A 137 27.39 -14.77 0.91
C ILE A 137 28.18 -14.11 2.04
N LYS A 138 27.75 -14.36 3.29
CA LYS A 138 28.46 -13.98 4.51
C LYS A 138 29.63 -14.90 4.80
N THR A 139 30.52 -14.46 5.69
CA THR A 139 31.66 -15.25 6.19
C THR A 139 31.27 -16.53 6.94
N ASN A 140 30.02 -16.64 7.41
CA ASN A 140 29.48 -17.83 8.05
C ASN A 140 28.74 -18.77 7.08
N GLY A 141 28.81 -18.52 5.77
CA GLY A 141 28.11 -19.29 4.74
C GLY A 141 26.63 -18.92 4.55
N GLN A 142 26.07 -18.00 5.36
CA GLN A 142 24.70 -17.53 5.18
C GLN A 142 24.58 -16.74 3.87
N VAL A 143 23.57 -17.06 3.06
CA VAL A 143 23.31 -16.40 1.78
C VAL A 143 22.12 -15.45 1.90
N TYR A 144 22.27 -14.22 1.42
CA TYR A 144 21.20 -13.25 1.27
C TYR A 144 20.86 -13.05 -0.22
N PRO A 145 19.66 -13.43 -0.67
CA PRO A 145 19.22 -13.18 -2.05
C PRO A 145 18.79 -11.71 -2.18
N ILE A 146 19.69 -10.85 -2.64
CA ILE A 146 19.46 -9.41 -2.75
C ILE A 146 18.91 -9.09 -4.15
N VAL A 147 17.76 -8.44 -4.20
CA VAL A 147 17.13 -8.03 -5.47
C VAL A 147 17.60 -6.62 -5.83
N VAL A 148 18.08 -6.45 -7.06
CA VAL A 148 18.54 -5.16 -7.61
C VAL A 148 18.08 -5.00 -9.05
N GLU A 149 17.93 -3.77 -9.52
CA GLU A 149 17.61 -3.49 -10.92
C GLU A 149 18.71 -3.99 -11.89
N GLN A 150 18.33 -4.32 -13.12
CA GLN A 150 19.26 -4.76 -14.17
C GLN A 150 20.35 -3.73 -14.52
N LYS A 151 20.14 -2.45 -14.21
CA LYS A 151 21.10 -1.35 -14.42
C LYS A 151 21.82 -0.91 -13.13
N ALA A 152 21.64 -1.64 -12.04
CA ALA A 152 22.14 -1.26 -10.72
C ALA A 152 23.66 -1.14 -10.67
N THR A 153 24.11 -0.26 -9.79
CA THR A 153 25.51 0.00 -9.46
C THR A 153 25.94 -0.72 -8.18
N VAL A 154 27.24 -0.69 -7.87
CA VAL A 154 27.77 -1.21 -6.60
C VAL A 154 27.15 -0.49 -5.40
N LEU A 155 26.87 0.81 -5.51
CA LEU A 155 26.19 1.57 -4.46
C LEU A 155 24.77 1.07 -4.22
N ASP A 156 24.03 0.79 -5.30
CA ASP A 156 22.66 0.26 -5.21
C ASP A 156 22.65 -1.11 -4.54
N LEU A 157 23.63 -1.97 -4.84
CA LEU A 157 23.80 -3.26 -4.17
C LEU A 157 24.06 -3.09 -2.67
N LYS A 158 24.94 -2.15 -2.27
CA LYS A 158 25.20 -1.85 -0.85
C LYS A 158 23.93 -1.34 -0.15
N HIS A 159 23.17 -0.46 -0.77
CA HIS A 159 21.89 0.01 -0.25
C HIS A 159 20.84 -1.09 -0.16
N ALA A 160 20.78 -2.00 -1.14
CA ALA A 160 19.88 -3.15 -1.13
C ALA A 160 20.24 -4.15 -0.03
N ILE A 161 21.54 -4.45 0.16
CA ILE A 161 22.03 -5.26 1.29
C ILE A 161 21.61 -4.62 2.63
N LYS A 162 21.84 -3.32 2.78
CA LYS A 162 21.46 -2.58 3.98
C LYS A 162 19.97 -2.72 4.29
N ARG A 163 19.11 -2.45 3.30
CA ARG A 163 17.65 -2.55 3.44
C ARG A 163 17.21 -3.97 3.79
N HIS A 164 17.72 -4.98 3.07
CA HIS A 164 17.37 -6.37 3.30
C HIS A 164 17.75 -6.85 4.71
N VAL A 165 18.97 -6.57 5.15
CA VAL A 165 19.44 -7.01 6.47
C VAL A 165 18.73 -6.26 7.59
N THR A 166 18.48 -4.95 7.44
CA THR A 166 17.70 -4.19 8.43
C THR A 166 16.27 -4.71 8.54
N LEU A 167 15.60 -4.97 7.41
CA LEU A 167 14.24 -5.53 7.41
C LEU A 167 14.21 -6.93 8.05
N LYS A 168 15.20 -7.78 7.76
CA LYS A 168 15.35 -9.09 8.38
C LYS A 168 15.55 -9.01 9.89
N GLN A 169 16.43 -8.13 10.39
CA GLN A 169 16.63 -7.91 11.82
C GLN A 169 15.33 -7.50 12.53
N SER A 170 14.56 -6.59 11.93
CA SER A 170 13.28 -6.17 12.48
C SER A 170 12.25 -7.31 12.54
N ARG A 171 12.26 -8.24 11.58
CA ARG A 171 11.38 -9.42 11.56
C ARG A 171 11.81 -10.49 12.55
N ASP A 172 13.12 -10.71 12.69
CA ASP A 172 13.71 -11.68 13.61
C ASP A 172 13.70 -11.18 15.07
N GLY A 173 13.27 -9.93 15.32
CA GLY A 173 13.24 -9.31 16.65
C GLY A 173 14.62 -8.88 17.17
N ASP A 174 15.64 -8.88 16.32
CA ASP A 174 16.99 -8.43 16.64
C ASP A 174 17.07 -6.90 16.55
N LEU A 175 17.16 -6.24 17.70
CA LEU A 175 17.26 -4.80 17.80
C LEU A 175 18.71 -4.28 17.78
N THR A 176 19.71 -5.15 17.57
CA THR A 176 21.11 -4.73 17.58
C THR A 176 21.41 -3.82 16.38
N PRO A 177 21.80 -2.54 16.60
CA PRO A 177 22.01 -1.61 15.51
C PRO A 177 23.30 -1.95 14.74
N ILE A 178 23.16 -2.24 13.44
CA ILE A 178 24.32 -2.47 12.57
C ILE A 178 24.92 -1.13 12.12
N SER A 179 26.19 -0.91 12.48
CA SER A 179 26.97 0.20 11.92
C SER A 179 27.42 -0.12 10.49
N TRP A 180 26.57 0.21 9.51
CA TRP A 180 26.90 0.03 8.09
C TRP A 180 28.17 0.78 7.66
N LYS A 181 28.45 1.93 8.28
CA LYS A 181 29.71 2.65 8.08
C LYS A 181 30.92 1.80 8.49
N TYR A 182 30.83 1.06 9.59
CA TYR A 182 31.86 0.11 9.99
C TYR A 182 31.93 -1.07 9.02
N ILE A 183 30.80 -1.67 8.64
CA ILE A 183 30.75 -2.80 7.72
C ILE A 183 31.43 -2.46 6.39
N TRP A 184 31.06 -1.35 5.75
CA TRP A 184 31.65 -0.95 4.46
C TRP A 184 33.11 -0.51 4.57
N ARG A 185 33.56 -0.09 5.76
CA ARG A 185 34.97 0.24 6.01
C ARG A 185 35.82 -0.99 6.32
N THR A 186 35.23 -2.07 6.82
CA THR A 186 35.97 -3.26 7.30
C THR A 186 35.85 -4.47 6.38
N PHE A 187 34.77 -4.54 5.60
CA PHE A 187 34.51 -5.65 4.69
C PHE A 187 34.36 -5.14 3.27
N TRP A 188 34.80 -5.96 2.33
CA TRP A 188 34.65 -5.72 0.90
C TRP A 188 33.73 -6.75 0.28
N LEU A 189 33.05 -6.33 -0.78
CA LEU A 189 32.32 -7.22 -1.67
C LEU A 189 33.27 -7.70 -2.76
N TYR A 190 33.31 -9.01 -2.98
CA TYR A 190 34.09 -9.65 -4.03
C TYR A 190 33.20 -10.46 -4.96
N PHE A 191 33.49 -10.39 -6.24
CA PHE A 191 32.91 -11.24 -7.28
C PHE A 191 34.04 -11.75 -8.17
N ASP A 192 34.14 -13.07 -8.35
CA ASP A 192 35.15 -13.72 -9.19
C ASP A 192 36.60 -13.21 -8.94
N GLY A 193 36.99 -13.12 -7.67
CA GLY A 193 38.31 -12.60 -7.26
C GLY A 193 38.50 -11.09 -7.42
N GLN A 194 37.56 -10.37 -8.05
CA GLN A 194 37.59 -8.92 -8.19
C GLN A 194 36.84 -8.22 -7.04
N LYS A 195 37.47 -7.16 -6.52
CA LYS A 195 36.90 -6.30 -5.49
C LYS A 195 35.98 -5.23 -6.11
N LEU A 196 34.76 -5.10 -5.60
CA LEU A 196 33.79 -4.09 -6.02
C LEU A 196 34.09 -2.74 -5.30
N MET A 197 35.01 -1.94 -5.85
CA MET A 197 35.41 -0.66 -5.25
C MET A 197 34.66 0.57 -5.78
N GLU A 198 34.27 0.54 -7.05
CA GLU A 198 33.70 1.71 -7.72
C GLU A 198 32.18 1.77 -7.53
N ASP A 199 31.72 2.64 -6.62
CA ASP A 199 30.30 2.77 -6.26
C ASP A 199 29.39 3.07 -7.44
N LYS A 200 29.88 3.82 -8.44
CA LYS A 200 29.10 4.22 -9.63
C LYS A 200 29.14 3.20 -10.77
N LYS A 201 30.04 2.21 -10.71
CA LYS A 201 30.19 1.22 -11.77
C LYS A 201 29.04 0.23 -11.71
N LYS A 202 28.48 -0.14 -12.87
CA LYS A 202 27.35 -1.08 -12.94
C LYS A 202 27.81 -2.48 -12.56
N LEU A 203 26.92 -3.24 -11.93
CA LEU A 203 27.20 -4.62 -11.54
C LEU A 203 27.53 -5.49 -12.77
N LYS A 204 26.81 -5.28 -13.89
CA LYS A 204 27.06 -5.98 -15.15
C LYS A 204 28.47 -5.74 -15.72
N GLU A 205 29.07 -4.58 -15.45
CA GLU A 205 30.44 -4.28 -15.88
C GLU A 205 31.51 -5.04 -15.07
N TYR A 206 31.14 -5.61 -13.93
CA TYR A 206 31.94 -6.58 -13.20
C TYR A 206 31.63 -8.04 -13.61
N GLY A 207 30.75 -8.26 -14.59
CA GLY A 207 30.28 -9.59 -14.95
C GLY A 207 29.27 -10.20 -13.97
N ILE A 208 28.61 -9.37 -13.16
CA ILE A 208 27.58 -9.83 -12.22
C ILE A 208 26.24 -9.92 -12.94
N HIS A 209 25.68 -11.12 -12.99
CA HIS A 209 24.41 -11.45 -13.63
C HIS A 209 23.38 -11.97 -12.61
N ASN A 210 22.22 -12.40 -13.09
CA ASN A 210 21.21 -13.01 -12.23
C ASN A 210 21.74 -14.28 -11.54
N ARG A 211 21.49 -14.38 -10.24
CA ARG A 211 21.97 -15.43 -9.32
C ARG A 211 23.48 -15.49 -9.13
N ALA A 212 24.21 -14.45 -9.54
CA ALA A 212 25.65 -14.34 -9.26
C ALA A 212 25.94 -14.31 -7.76
N GLU A 213 27.07 -14.89 -7.37
CA GLU A 213 27.50 -14.99 -5.97
C GLU A 213 28.54 -13.93 -5.64
N VAL A 214 28.21 -13.05 -4.68
CA VAL A 214 29.10 -12.01 -4.19
C VAL A 214 29.44 -12.32 -2.74
N THR A 215 30.73 -12.31 -2.39
CA THR A 215 31.20 -12.69 -1.05
C THR A 215 31.63 -11.49 -0.22
N PHE A 216 31.29 -11.51 1.07
CA PHE A 216 31.85 -10.58 2.06
C PHE A 216 33.21 -11.07 2.55
N ILE A 217 34.26 -10.30 2.29
CA ILE A 217 35.62 -10.61 2.76
C ILE A 217 36.11 -9.51 3.69
N LYS A 218 36.59 -9.89 4.88
CA LYS A 218 37.16 -8.96 5.86
C LYS A 218 38.51 -8.44 5.37
N GLN A 219 38.76 -7.16 5.54
CA GLN A 219 40.07 -6.56 5.31
C GLN A 219 41.09 -7.14 6.29
N LEU A 220 42.15 -7.74 5.77
CA LEU A 220 43.37 -7.97 6.53
C LEU A 220 44.08 -6.61 6.64
N LYS A 221 44.34 -6.16 7.87
CA LYS A 221 45.25 -5.03 8.07
C LYS A 221 46.64 -5.51 7.65
N GLU A 222 47.28 -4.82 6.72
CA GLU A 222 48.75 -4.90 6.63
C GLU A 222 49.31 -4.44 7.98
N LYS A 223 50.18 -5.26 8.56
CA LYS A 223 50.91 -4.94 9.80
C LYS A 223 52.01 -3.94 9.50
#